data_AF-A0A0K8JEH7-F1
#
_entry.id   AF-A0A0K8JEH7-F1
#
_cell.length_a   1.000
_cell.length_b   1.000
_cell.length_c   1.000
_cell.angle_alpha   90.00
_cell.angle_beta   90.00
_cell.angle_gamma   90.00
#
_symmetry.space_group_name_H-M   'P 1'
#
loop_
_entity.id
_entity.type
_entity.pdbx_description
1 polymer ?
#
loop_
_entity_poly.entity_id
_entity_poly.type
_entity_poly.pdbx_seq_one_letter_code
_entity_poly.pdbx_strand_id
1 'polypeptide(L)' 'MAYNDLKYRRRFTTSIKNEILDAFFKLAAQKRQPKSWLMDEALTDLLVKHGMKIKTEEEENR' A
#
# COMPACT_ATOMS: atom_id res chain seq x y z
N MET A 1 -2.78 -15.69 18.09
CA MET A 1 -1.40 -15.27 17.79
C MET A 1 -1.45 -14.14 16.78
N ALA A 2 -1.30 -12.88 17.22
CA ALA A 2 -1.17 -11.76 16.28
C ALA A 2 0.31 -11.66 15.91
N TYR A 3 0.67 -12.17 14.72
CA TYR A 3 2.00 -11.96 14.16
C TYR A 3 2.21 -10.44 14.02
N ASN A 4 3.18 -9.92 14.74
CA ASN A 4 3.51 -8.51 14.80
C ASN A 4 4.28 -8.11 13.52
N ASP A 5 3.59 -8.13 12.37
CA ASP A 5 4.14 -7.83 11.03
C ASP A 5 4.33 -6.32 10.75
N LEU A 6 4.38 -5.49 11.79
CA LEU A 6 4.49 -4.03 11.66
C LEU A 6 5.94 -3.53 11.65
N LYS A 7 6.94 -4.41 11.47
CA LYS A 7 8.35 -4.01 11.50
C LYS A 7 8.69 -2.90 10.48
N TYR A 8 7.96 -2.86 9.36
CA TYR A 8 8.15 -1.87 8.28
C TYR A 8 6.83 -1.24 7.79
N ARG A 9 5.79 -1.21 8.64
CA ARG A 9 4.46 -0.72 8.25
C ARG A 9 3.89 0.24 9.28
N ARG A 10 3.49 1.45 8.85
CA ARG A 10 2.77 2.44 9.67
C ARG A 10 1.28 2.40 9.36
N ARG A 11 0.43 2.38 10.38
CA ARG A 11 -1.03 2.50 10.19
C ARG A 11 -1.39 3.95 9.86
N PHE A 12 -2.21 4.12 8.82
CA PHE A 12 -2.73 5.40 8.38
C PHE A 12 -4.24 5.25 8.21
N THR A 13 -5.01 6.17 8.80
CA THR A 13 -6.47 6.17 8.74
C THR A 13 -6.92 7.38 7.95
N THR A 14 -7.58 7.16 6.82
CA THR A 14 -8.18 8.23 6.00
C THR A 14 -9.54 7.88 5.49
N SER A 15 -10.29 8.93 5.15
CA SER A 15 -11.55 8.83 4.43
C SER A 15 -11.28 8.72 2.93
N ILE A 16 -11.88 7.73 2.28
CA ILE A 16 -11.83 7.48 0.82
C ILE A 16 -13.27 7.43 0.31
N LYS A 17 -13.50 7.81 -0.96
CA LYS A 17 -14.83 7.68 -1.59
C LYS A 17 -15.25 6.20 -1.68
N ASN A 18 -16.52 5.91 -1.37
CA ASN A 18 -17.06 4.55 -1.35
C ASN A 18 -16.87 3.82 -2.70
N GLU A 19 -17.14 4.50 -3.81
CA GLU A 19 -17.04 3.93 -5.17
C GLU A 19 -15.62 3.41 -5.47
N ILE A 20 -14.59 4.14 -5.02
CA ILE A 20 -13.19 3.77 -5.19
C ILE A 20 -12.87 2.54 -4.33
N LEU A 21 -13.36 2.53 -3.09
CA LEU A 21 -13.13 1.44 -2.15
C LEU A 21 -13.76 0.13 -2.65
N ASP A 22 -14.97 0.19 -3.21
CA ASP A 22 -15.67 -0.97 -3.77
C ASP A 22 -14.93 -1.54 -4.98
N ALA A 23 -14.47 -0.68 -5.90
CA ALA A 23 -13.66 -1.10 -7.03
C ALA A 23 -12.33 -1.73 -6.58
N PHE A 24 -11.69 -1.14 -5.58
CA PHE A 24 -10.45 -1.64 -4.99
C PHE A 24 -10.62 -3.03 -4.36
N PHE A 25 -11.73 -3.28 -3.64
CA PHE A 25 -12.02 -4.59 -3.06
C PHE A 25 -12.29 -5.66 -4.11
N LYS A 26 -12.98 -5.31 -5.20
CA LYS A 26 -13.17 -6.22 -6.34
C LYS A 26 -11.83 -6.59 -6.98
N LEU A 27 -10.95 -5.61 -7.17
CA LEU A 27 -9.61 -5.83 -7.72
C LEU A 27 -8.76 -6.75 -6.82
N ALA A 28 -8.79 -6.50 -5.50
CA ALA A 28 -8.09 -7.34 -4.52
C ALA A 28 -8.61 -8.79 -4.54
N ALA A 29 -9.93 -8.99 -4.66
CA ALA A 29 -10.54 -10.31 -4.76
C ALA A 29 -10.13 -11.03 -6.06
N GLN A 30 -10.10 -10.31 -7.18
CA GLN A 30 -9.72 -10.87 -8.49
C GLN A 30 -8.24 -11.27 -8.53
N LYS A 31 -7.33 -10.43 -8.03
CA LYS A 31 -5.89 -10.73 -7.98
C LYS A 31 -5.49 -11.71 -6.87
N ARG A 32 -6.40 -12.02 -5.93
CA ARG A 32 -6.13 -12.81 -4.71
C ARG A 32 -4.97 -12.26 -3.86
N GLN A 33 -4.82 -10.94 -3.85
CA GLN A 33 -3.74 -10.26 -3.13
C GLN A 33 -4.25 -9.55 -1.87
N PRO A 34 -3.43 -9.44 -0.80
CA PRO A 34 -3.80 -8.68 0.38
C PRO A 34 -4.04 -7.21 0.04
N LYS A 35 -5.11 -6.63 0.60
CA LYS A 35 -5.46 -5.21 0.42
C LYS A 35 -4.30 -4.26 0.77
N SER A 36 -3.52 -4.59 1.79
CA SER A 36 -2.36 -3.78 2.18
C SER A 36 -1.30 -3.73 1.07
N TRP A 37 -1.04 -4.85 0.39
CA TRP A 37 -0.05 -4.92 -0.68
C TRP A 37 -0.49 -4.12 -1.91
N LEU A 38 -1.77 -4.23 -2.27
CA LEU A 38 -2.35 -3.47 -3.38
C LEU A 38 -2.40 -1.96 -3.09
N MET A 39 -2.55 -1.56 -1.82
CA MET A 39 -2.42 -0.15 -1.41
C MET A 39 -0.98 0.34 -1.55
N ASP A 40 0.00 -0.47 -1.15
CA ASP A 40 1.42 -0.11 -1.32
C ASP A 40 1.75 0.10 -2.81
N GLU A 41 1.26 -0.78 -3.70
CA GLU A 41 1.42 -0.67 -5.16
C GLU A 41 0.79 0.64 -5.69
N ALA A 42 -0.46 0.93 -5.32
CA ALA A 42 -1.17 2.13 -5.76
C ALA A 42 -0.50 3.43 -5.27
N LEU A 43 -0.03 3.45 -4.02
CA LEU A 43 0.69 4.59 -3.45
C LEU A 43 2.05 4.78 -4.13
N THR A 44 2.75 3.68 -4.42
CA THR A 44 4.03 3.71 -5.13
C THR A 44 3.86 4.30 -6.52
N ASP A 45 2.89 3.79 -7.29
CA ASP A 45 2.60 4.29 -8.64
C ASP A 45 2.24 5.79 -8.63
N LEU A 46 1.42 6.21 -7.67
CA LEU A 46 1.07 7.62 -7.48
C LEU A 46 2.30 8.48 -7.17
N LEU A 47 3.16 8.05 -6.23
CA LEU A 47 4.35 8.78 -5.83
C LEU A 47 5.35 8.91 -6.98
N VAL A 48 5.59 7.81 -7.71
CA VAL A 48 6.48 7.79 -8.89
C VAL A 48 5.96 8.73 -9.97
N LYS A 49 4.64 8.74 -10.22
CA LYS A 49 4.00 9.65 -11.18
C LYS A 49 4.22 11.13 -10.83
N HIS A 50 4.35 11.45 -9.55
CA HIS A 50 4.65 12.80 -9.06
C HIS A 50 6.16 13.06 -8.88
N GLY A 51 7.04 12.15 -9.31
CA GLY A 51 8.49 12.31 -9.24
C GLY A 51 9.09 12.10 -7.85
N MET A 52 8.32 11.57 -6.90
CA MET A 52 8.82 11.21 -5.57
C MET A 52 9.59 9.88 -5.67
N LYS A 53 10.83 9.87 -5.19
CA LYS A 53 11.61 8.63 -5.05
C LYS A 53 11.30 8.00 -3.71
N ILE A 54 10.79 6.77 -3.74
CA ILE A 54 10.63 5.95 -2.53
C ILE A 54 12.00 5.34 -2.25
N LYS A 55 12.66 5.80 -1.18
CA LYS A 55 13.86 5.13 -0.68
C LYS A 55 13.43 3.79 -0.12
N THR A 56 13.94 2.72 -0.72
CA THR A 56 13.77 1.38 -0.16
C THR A 56 14.88 1.24 0.90
N GLU A 57 14.59 0.67 2.07
CA GLU A 57 15.53 0.62 3.21
C GLU A 57 16.90 -0.01 2.88
N GLU A 58 17.03 -0.71 1.74
CA GLU A 58 18.31 -1.17 1.19
C GLU A 58 19.33 -0.04 0.90
N GLU A 59 18.88 1.20 0.69
CA GLU A 59 19.75 2.37 0.48
C GLU A 59 20.17 3.06 1.79
N GLU A 60 19.45 2.85 2.90
CA GLU A 60 19.70 3.57 4.16
C GLU A 60 20.71 2.84 5.07
N ASN A 61 21.03 1.59 4.75
CA ASN A 61 21.93 0.72 5.51
C ASN A 61 23.25 0.40 4.77
N ARG A 62 23.61 1.20 3.76
CA ARG A 62 24.89 1.14 3.02
C ARG A 62 25.86 2.23 3.46
#